data_AF-A0A917JXX5-F1
#
_entry.id   AF-A0A917JXX5-F1
#
_cell.length_a   1.000
_cell.length_b   1.000
_cell.length_c   1.000
_cell.angle_alpha   90.00
_cell.angle_beta   90.00
_cell.angle_gamma   90.00
#
_symmetry.space_group_name_H-M   'P 1'
#
loop_
_entity.id
_entity.type
_entity.pdbx_description
1 polymer ?
#
loop_
_entity_poly.entity_id
_entity_poly.type
_entity_poly.pdbx_seq_one_letter_code
_entity_poly.pdbx_strand_id
1 'polypeptide(L)'
;MDRFAQFLRRQLDIDMELLRRAREDAETGTTHRCLITPIRGFRECELKTRLLAAHHRCGTGEGPCDELGESYPPEDERGCPTRALLGLPYADRPGYARRWRP
;
A
#
# COMPACT_ATOMS: atom_id res chain seq x y z
N MET A 1 -10.40 4.32 -27.76
CA MET A 1 -11.09 3.77 -26.57
C MET A 1 -10.11 3.82 -25.41
N ASP A 2 -10.32 4.73 -24.47
CA ASP A 2 -9.42 4.92 -23.33
C ASP A 2 -9.70 3.84 -22.26
N ARG A 3 -8.81 2.85 -22.19
CA ARG A 3 -8.89 1.74 -21.23
C ARG A 3 -8.92 2.22 -19.79
N PHE A 4 -8.28 3.36 -19.49
CA PHE A 4 -8.25 3.93 -18.16
C PHE A 4 -9.62 4.51 -17.78
N ALA A 5 -10.25 5.26 -18.69
CA ALA A 5 -11.60 5.77 -18.48
C ALA A 5 -12.64 4.65 -18.29
N GLN A 6 -12.52 3.55 -19.04
CA GLN A 6 -13.41 2.39 -18.90
C GLN A 6 -13.21 1.67 -17.56
N PHE A 7 -11.96 1.53 -17.12
CA PHE A 7 -11.61 1.01 -15.81
C PHE A 7 -12.22 1.87 -14.68
N LEU A 8 -12.05 3.20 -14.74
CA LEU A 8 -12.58 4.11 -13.73
C LEU A 8 -14.11 4.05 -13.60
N ARG A 9 -14.83 3.98 -14.73
CA ARG A 9 -16.29 3.85 -14.71
C ARG A 9 -16.74 2.57 -14.02
N ARG A 10 -16.16 1.43 -14.42
CA ARG A 10 -16.44 0.13 -13.78
C ARG A 10 -16.13 0.16 -12.29
N GLN A 11 -15.09 0.89 -11.91
CA GLN A 11 -14.70 1.01 -10.52
C GLN A 11 -15.70 1.83 -9.71
N LEU A 12 -16.14 2.98 -10.23
CA LEU A 12 -17.19 3.79 -9.61
C LEU A 12 -18.49 3.00 -9.40
N ASP A 13 -18.89 2.18 -10.38
CA ASP A 13 -20.08 1.33 -10.25
C ASP A 13 -19.95 0.32 -9.10
N ILE A 14 -18.76 -0.31 -8.96
CA ILE A 14 -18.47 -1.24 -7.86
C ILE A 14 -18.50 -0.51 -6.52
N ASP A 15 -17.87 0.65 -6.42
CA ASP A 15 -17.81 1.41 -5.16
C ASP A 15 -19.20 1.91 -4.73
N MET A 16 -20.04 2.36 -5.68
CA MET A 16 -21.41 2.76 -5.40
C MET A 16 -22.27 1.59 -4.90
N GLU A 17 -22.11 0.41 -5.47
CA GLU A 17 -22.79 -0.81 -5.01
C GLU A 17 -22.33 -1.21 -3.60
N LEU A 18 -21.03 -1.13 -3.30
CA LEU A 18 -20.50 -1.40 -1.97
C LEU A 18 -21.00 -0.40 -0.93
N LEU A 19 -21.11 0.89 -1.27
CA LEU A 19 -21.70 1.91 -0.41
C LEU A 19 -23.20 1.68 -0.18
N ARG A 20 -23.93 1.26 -1.21
CA ARG A 20 -25.35 0.91 -1.11
C ARG A 20 -25.56 -0.24 -0.11
N ARG A 21 -24.75 -1.30 -0.21
CA ARG A 21 -24.79 -2.44 0.72
C ARG A 21 -24.40 -2.04 2.14
N ALA A 22 -23.38 -1.21 2.31
CA ALA A 22 -23.00 -0.71 3.63
C ALA A 22 -24.13 0.10 4.30
N ARG A 23 -24.92 0.82 3.51
CA ARG A 23 -26.12 1.52 4.00
C ARG A 23 -27.24 0.55 4.36
N GLU A 24 -27.55 -0.41 3.50
CA GLU A 24 -28.55 -1.46 3.77
C GLU A 24 -28.20 -2.25 5.04
N ASP A 25 -26.91 -2.53 5.25
CA ASP A 25 -26.37 -3.16 6.47
C ASP A 25 -26.64 -2.33 7.73
N ALA A 26 -26.37 -1.03 7.66
CA ALA A 26 -26.66 -0.11 8.75
C ALA A 26 -28.16 -0.02 9.06
N GLU A 27 -29.02 -0.05 8.04
CA GLU A 27 -30.48 0.03 8.20
C GLU A 27 -31.09 -1.29 8.72
N THR A 28 -30.51 -2.44 8.36
CA THR A 28 -31.03 -3.77 8.74
C THR A 28 -30.36 -4.36 9.99
N GLY A 29 -29.27 -3.76 10.47
CA GLY A 29 -28.46 -4.31 11.56
C GLY A 29 -27.63 -5.53 11.14
N THR A 30 -27.57 -5.84 9.84
CA THR A 30 -26.77 -6.92 9.27
C THR A 30 -25.36 -6.42 9.04
N THR A 31 -24.33 -7.25 9.21
CA THR A 31 -22.94 -6.84 8.92
C THR A 31 -22.36 -7.72 7.81
N HIS A 32 -22.35 -7.22 6.57
CA HIS A 32 -21.50 -7.80 5.53
C HIS A 32 -20.08 -7.23 5.69
N ARG A 33 -19.08 -8.11 5.76
CA ARG A 33 -17.66 -7.73 5.81
C ARG A 33 -17.24 -7.09 4.47
N CYS A 34 -17.47 -5.79 4.30
CA CYS A 34 -16.93 -5.03 3.18
C CYS A 34 -15.50 -4.59 3.52
N LEU A 35 -14.52 -5.48 3.33
CA LEU A 35 -13.19 -5.24 3.91
C LEU A 35 -12.24 -4.40 3.05
N ILE A 36 -12.44 -4.29 1.74
CA ILE A 36 -11.57 -3.46 0.88
C ILE A 36 -12.39 -2.92 -0.29
N THR A 37 -12.76 -1.63 -0.24
CA THR A 37 -13.22 -0.92 -1.44
C THR A 37 -12.01 -0.71 -2.37
N PRO A 38 -12.12 -0.85 -3.68
CA PRO A 38 -10.95 -0.63 -4.53
C PRO A 38 -10.45 0.82 -4.48
N ILE A 39 -11.27 1.82 -4.12
CA ILE A 39 -10.78 3.17 -3.75
C ILE A 39 -9.76 3.09 -2.61
N ARG A 40 -10.02 2.30 -1.57
CA ARG A 40 -9.04 2.08 -0.49
C ARG A 40 -7.78 1.44 -1.05
N GLY A 41 -7.89 0.43 -1.92
CA GLY A 41 -6.76 -0.19 -2.60
C GLY A 41 -5.93 0.81 -3.43
N PHE A 42 -6.58 1.69 -4.19
CA PHE A 42 -5.92 2.76 -4.94
C PHE A 42 -5.22 3.76 -4.04
N ARG A 43 -5.87 4.22 -2.97
CA ARG A 43 -5.26 5.12 -1.99
C ARG A 43 -4.07 4.46 -1.30
N GLU A 44 -4.15 3.17 -0.98
CA GLU A 44 -3.02 2.41 -0.44
C GLU A 44 -1.86 2.33 -1.44
N CYS A 45 -2.13 2.07 -2.72
CA CYS A 45 -1.12 2.09 -3.79
C CYS A 45 -0.49 3.48 -3.98
N GLU A 46 -1.31 4.55 -3.95
CA GLU A 46 -0.84 5.93 -4.06
C GLU A 46 0.07 6.30 -2.89
N LEU A 47 -0.32 5.99 -1.66
CA LEU A 47 0.48 6.22 -0.45
C LEU A 47 1.80 5.45 -0.50
N LYS A 48 1.77 4.17 -0.89
CA LYS A 48 2.98 3.35 -1.06
C LYS A 48 3.91 3.96 -2.13
N THR A 49 3.34 4.47 -3.22
CA THR A 49 4.11 5.11 -4.29
C THR A 49 4.79 6.39 -3.81
N ARG A 50 4.07 7.24 -3.07
CA ARG A 50 4.64 8.46 -2.46
C ARG A 50 5.75 8.13 -1.47
N LEU A 51 5.55 7.12 -0.62
CA LEU A 51 6.58 6.66 0.33
C LEU A 51 7.83 6.17 -0.41
N LEU A 52 7.68 5.35 -1.45
CA LEU A 52 8.81 4.89 -2.26
C LEU A 52 9.54 6.04 -2.96
N ALA A 53 8.81 7.06 -3.43
CA ALA A 53 9.40 8.25 -4.03
C ALA A 53 10.19 9.09 -3.01
N ALA A 54 9.64 9.30 -1.82
CA ALA A 54 10.34 9.99 -0.72
C ALA A 54 11.63 9.26 -0.33
N HIS A 55 11.60 7.92 -0.36
CA HIS A 55 12.74 7.08 -0.01
C HIS A 55 13.50 6.50 -1.22
N HIS A 56 13.45 7.14 -2.40
CA HIS A 56 14.03 6.57 -3.63
C HIS A 56 15.56 6.42 -3.56
N ARG A 57 16.25 7.29 -2.79
CA ARG A 57 17.71 7.24 -2.58
C ARG A 57 18.12 6.36 -1.40
N CYS A 58 17.17 5.91 -0.59
CA CYS A 58 17.49 5.09 0.58
C CYS A 58 18.06 3.73 0.17
N GLY A 59 19.16 3.30 0.82
CA GLY A 59 19.80 2.01 0.56
C GLY A 59 20.61 1.94 -0.75
N THR A 60 20.85 3.08 -1.40
CA THR A 60 21.72 3.17 -2.60
C THR A 60 23.20 3.35 -2.24
N GLY A 61 23.52 3.60 -0.97
CA GLY A 61 24.87 3.94 -0.52
C GLY A 61 25.27 5.40 -0.79
N GLU A 62 24.38 6.23 -1.38
CA GLU A 62 24.67 7.62 -1.76
C GLU A 62 24.45 8.66 -0.63
N GLY A 63 24.41 8.23 0.63
CA GLY A 63 24.26 9.11 1.80
C GLY A 63 23.08 8.74 2.71
N PRO A 64 22.81 9.56 3.74
CA PRO A 64 21.72 9.33 4.66
C PRO A 64 20.35 9.41 3.99
N CYS A 65 19.37 8.71 4.56
CA CYS A 65 17.96 8.86 4.24
C CYS A 65 17.54 10.32 4.47
N ASP A 66 17.05 11.01 3.43
CA ASP A 66 16.64 12.42 3.54
C ASP A 66 15.55 12.65 4.61
N GLU A 67 14.73 11.63 4.90
CA GLU A 67 13.65 11.68 5.89
C GLU A 67 14.10 11.31 7.31
N LEU A 68 15.07 10.41 7.46
CA LEU A 68 15.51 9.89 8.78
C LEU A 68 16.86 10.48 9.24
N GLY A 69 17.65 11.05 8.34
CA GLY A 69 19.01 11.53 8.60
C GLY A 69 20.06 10.43 8.81
N GLU A 70 19.67 9.15 8.71
CA GLU A 70 20.55 8.00 8.93
C GLU A 70 21.04 7.37 7.62
N SER A 71 22.33 7.05 7.54
CA SER A 71 22.92 6.30 6.44
C SER A 71 22.82 4.80 6.66
N TYR A 72 22.26 4.12 5.68
CA TYR A 72 22.19 2.67 5.64
C TYR A 72 23.22 2.19 4.62
N PRO A 73 24.28 1.49 5.05
CA PRO A 73 25.34 1.09 4.13
C PRO A 73 24.80 0.11 3.08
N PRO A 74 25.39 0.05 1.88
CA PRO A 74 24.89 -0.79 0.79
C PRO A 74 24.90 -2.29 1.11
N GLU A 75 25.77 -2.75 2.03
CA GLU A 75 25.73 -4.10 2.59
C GLU A 75 24.51 -4.37 3.49
N ASP A 76 23.86 -3.33 3.99
CA ASP A 76 22.57 -3.44 4.66
C ASP A 76 21.46 -3.54 3.61
N GLU A 77 21.30 -4.74 3.05
CA GLU A 77 20.26 -5.10 2.06
C GLU A 77 18.82 -4.76 2.54
N ARG A 78 18.64 -4.42 3.83
CA ARG A 78 17.36 -3.94 4.38
C ARG A 78 16.98 -2.57 3.83
N GLY A 79 17.96 -1.73 3.56
CA GLY A 79 17.75 -0.31 3.24
C GLY A 79 17.05 0.44 4.38
N CYS A 80 16.27 1.47 4.04
CA CYS A 80 15.56 2.29 5.02
C CYS A 80 14.44 1.50 5.75
N PRO A 81 14.35 1.55 7.09
CA PRO A 81 13.31 0.88 7.89
C PRO A 81 11.87 1.23 7.46
N THR A 82 11.64 2.48 7.06
CA THR A 82 10.33 2.93 6.58
C THR A 82 9.90 2.21 5.30
N ARG A 83 10.84 1.86 4.41
CA ARG A 83 10.55 1.02 3.24
C ARG A 83 10.31 -0.44 3.63
N ALA A 84 11.04 -0.96 4.62
CA ALA A 84 10.85 -2.33 5.10
C ALA A 84 9.44 -2.57 5.70
N LEU A 85 8.81 -1.53 6.28
CA LEU A 85 7.42 -1.60 6.75
C LEU A 85 6.42 -2.01 5.65
N LEU A 86 6.69 -1.69 4.38
CA LEU A 86 5.83 -2.08 3.26
C LEU A 86 5.81 -3.60 3.03
N GLY A 87 6.83 -4.32 3.49
CA GLY A 87 6.94 -5.77 3.41
C GLY A 87 6.13 -6.52 4.48
N LEU A 88 5.82 -5.88 5.61
CA LEU A 88 5.17 -6.54 6.75
C LEU A 88 3.87 -7.31 6.41
N PRO A 89 2.97 -6.81 5.54
CA PRO A 89 1.77 -7.56 5.16
C PRO A 89 2.03 -8.89 4.45
N TYR A 90 3.28 -9.16 4.04
CA TYR A 90 3.71 -10.36 3.35
C TYR A 90 4.65 -11.22 4.21
N ALA A 91 4.84 -10.89 5.49
CA ALA A 91 5.80 -11.54 6.37
C ALA A 91 5.49 -13.01 6.69
N ASP A 92 4.28 -13.46 6.35
CA ASP A 92 3.77 -14.83 6.45
C ASP A 92 3.99 -15.64 5.16
N ARG A 93 4.40 -15.02 4.05
CA ARG A 93 4.53 -15.70 2.76
C ARG A 93 5.81 -16.51 2.65
N PRO A 94 5.76 -17.70 2.01
CA PRO A 94 6.95 -18.46 1.65
C PRO A 94 7.91 -17.59 0.82
N GLY A 95 9.17 -17.50 1.24
CA GLY A 95 10.19 -16.66 0.58
C GLY A 95 10.38 -15.28 1.21
N TYR A 96 9.59 -14.89 2.20
CA TYR A 96 9.88 -13.69 2.99
C TYR A 96 11.16 -13.89 3.81
N ALA A 97 12.23 -13.16 3.48
CA ALA A 97 13.49 -13.26 4.21
C ALA A 97 13.38 -12.56 5.57
N ARG A 98 13.84 -13.21 6.65
CA ARG A 98 13.86 -12.60 8.00
C ARG A 98 14.58 -11.25 8.04
N ARG A 99 15.61 -11.09 7.21
CA ARG A 99 16.36 -9.83 7.09
C ARG A 99 15.49 -8.66 6.63
N TRP A 100 14.40 -8.88 5.91
CA TRP A 100 13.48 -7.81 5.48
C TRP A 100 12.53 -7.32 6.57
N ARG A 101 12.59 -7.86 7.80
CA ARG A 101 11.82 -7.31 8.91
C ARG A 101 12.50 -6.02 9.39
N PRO A 102 11.73 -4.94 9.63
CA PRO A 102 12.25 -3.72 10.24
C PRO A 102 12.81 -3.99 11.65
#